data_AF-A0A2N2P4I8-F1
#
_entry.id   AF-A0A2N2P4I8-F1
#
_cell.length_a   1.000
_cell.length_b   1.000
_cell.length_c   1.000
_cell.angle_alpha   90.00
_cell.angle_beta   90.00
_cell.angle_gamma   90.00
#
_symmetry.space_group_name_H-M   'P 1'
#
loop_
_entity.id
_entity.type
_entity.pdbx_description
1 polymer ?
#
loop_
_entity_poly.entity_id
_entity_poly.type
_entity_poly.pdbx_seq_one_letter_code
_entity_poly.pdbx_strand_id
1 'polypeptide(L)'
;MRNKWWAKLLRIVGIVLMSLTAAFTLMGGAGTTCVALNPTGYEGKFAGIASFQWLWILFVLIGIAAGILGVRAVVMLVKRSKHAYRAVIFALLLGTIINAVHMFASRALRGGSMPVDGVLYTNVLTLLVFLLFRIPGIWQGINFERTTDNQQVNRNTAAIALIAVGLLTLTIQFMMAPTHTISGFNYADVWHLALSILGGGLILSGVLTILSLYSPTTNFKALWAVKSLRARN
;
A
#
# COMPACT_ATOMS: atom_id res chain seq x y z
N MET A 1 32.19 -0.19 -6.65
CA MET A 1 31.05 -0.44 -7.57
C MET A 1 30.32 0.87 -7.83
N ARG A 2 30.27 1.33 -9.08
CA ARG A 2 29.67 2.61 -9.50
C ARG A 2 28.24 2.71 -8.97
N ASN A 3 27.92 3.79 -8.25
CA ASN A 3 26.60 4.06 -7.68
C ASN A 3 25.61 4.35 -8.82
N LYS A 4 25.10 3.31 -9.48
CA LYS A 4 24.30 3.48 -10.70
C LYS A 4 22.94 4.10 -10.33
N TRP A 5 22.68 5.34 -10.75
CA TRP A 5 21.43 6.07 -10.48
C TRP A 5 20.17 5.24 -10.79
N TRP A 6 20.19 4.44 -11.86
CA TRP A 6 19.09 3.53 -12.19
C TRP A 6 18.74 2.55 -11.07
N ALA A 7 19.71 2.06 -10.30
CA ALA A 7 19.46 1.10 -9.23
C ALA A 7 18.73 1.76 -8.05
N LYS A 8 19.05 3.02 -7.76
CA LYS A 8 18.30 3.82 -6.77
C LYS A 8 16.87 4.06 -7.24
N LEU A 9 16.70 4.42 -8.51
CA LEU A 9 15.39 4.66 -9.11
C LEU A 9 14.51 3.41 -9.06
N LEU A 10 14.99 2.26 -9.56
CA LEU A 10 14.24 1.00 -9.54
C LEU A 10 13.84 0.57 -8.13
N ARG A 11 14.71 0.82 -7.14
CA ARG A 11 14.40 0.55 -5.74
C ARG A 11 13.25 1.42 -5.23
N ILE A 12 13.27 2.73 -5.52
CA ILE A 12 12.19 3.66 -5.14
C ILE A 12 10.90 3.23 -5.82
N VAL A 13 10.93 2.98 -7.13
CA VAL A 13 9.78 2.53 -7.91
C VAL A 13 9.20 1.24 -7.32
N GLY A 14 10.04 0.26 -6.98
CA GLY A 14 9.59 -0.99 -6.35
C GLY A 14 8.88 -0.78 -5.02
N ILE A 15 9.40 0.10 -4.17
CA ILE A 15 8.79 0.42 -2.87
C ILE A 15 7.46 1.14 -3.06
N VAL A 16 7.40 2.14 -3.94
CA VAL A 16 6.16 2.87 -4.24
C VAL A 16 5.10 1.93 -4.82
N LEU A 17 5.48 1.10 -5.79
CA LEU A 17 4.58 0.11 -6.40
C LEU A 17 4.02 -0.86 -5.36
N MET A 18 4.88 -1.41 -4.49
CA MET A 18 4.44 -2.28 -3.39
C MET A 18 3.51 -1.54 -2.41
N SER A 19 3.79 -0.26 -2.14
CA SER A 19 2.96 0.58 -1.24
C SER A 19 1.56 0.80 -1.80
N LEU A 20 1.47 1.16 -3.08
CA LEU A 20 0.20 1.31 -3.78
C LEU A 20 -0.57 -0.01 -3.83
N THR A 21 0.12 -1.13 -4.08
CA THR A 21 -0.47 -2.47 -4.10
C THR A 21 -1.04 -2.88 -2.75
N ALA A 22 -0.29 -2.65 -1.67
CA ALA A 22 -0.73 -2.94 -0.31
C ALA A 22 -1.95 -2.09 0.06
N ALA A 23 -1.91 -0.79 -0.23
CA ALA A 23 -3.04 0.11 0.01
C ALA A 23 -4.28 -0.32 -0.79
N PHE A 24 -4.12 -0.62 -2.08
CA PHE A 24 -5.24 -1.02 -2.93
C PHE A 24 -5.84 -2.37 -2.51
N THR A 25 -5.03 -3.30 -2.03
CA THR A 25 -5.52 -4.56 -1.43
C THR A 25 -6.34 -4.30 -0.16
N LEU A 26 -5.85 -3.41 0.71
CA LEU A 26 -6.53 -3.05 1.96
C LEU A 26 -7.88 -2.36 1.69
N MET A 27 -7.89 -1.40 0.75
CA MET A 27 -9.11 -0.71 0.30
C MET A 27 -10.07 -1.64 -0.43
N GLY A 28 -9.55 -2.59 -1.22
CA GLY A 28 -10.37 -3.61 -1.87
C GLY A 28 -11.08 -4.51 -0.87
N GLY A 29 -10.39 -4.98 0.17
CA GLY A 29 -10.99 -5.73 1.28
C GLY A 29 -12.07 -4.91 2.00
N ALA A 30 -11.71 -3.72 2.49
CA ALA A 30 -12.64 -2.84 3.21
C ALA A 30 -13.85 -2.42 2.35
N GLY A 31 -13.63 -2.13 1.07
CA GLY A 31 -14.67 -1.70 0.13
C GLY A 31 -15.69 -2.78 -0.20
N THR A 32 -15.36 -4.06 -0.02
CA THR A 32 -16.30 -5.18 -0.22
C THR A 32 -17.22 -5.45 0.97
N THR A 33 -17.04 -4.72 2.08
CA THR A 33 -17.81 -4.93 3.33
C THR A 33 -19.31 -4.72 3.15
N CYS A 34 -19.72 -3.73 2.34
CA CYS A 34 -21.12 -3.40 2.12
C CYS A 34 -21.93 -4.61 1.62
N VAL A 35 -21.50 -5.20 0.51
CA VAL A 35 -22.13 -6.38 -0.10
C VAL A 35 -21.89 -7.66 0.70
N ALA A 36 -20.83 -7.71 1.53
CA ALA A 36 -20.59 -8.84 2.43
C ALA A 36 -21.54 -8.85 3.64
N LEU A 37 -21.96 -7.69 4.14
CA LEU A 37 -22.85 -7.60 5.31
C LEU A 37 -24.33 -7.54 4.93
N ASN A 38 -24.67 -7.00 3.76
CA ASN A 38 -26.05 -6.90 3.30
C ASN A 38 -26.18 -7.21 1.79
N PRO A 39 -25.94 -8.46 1.35
CA PRO A 39 -25.93 -8.83 -0.06
C PRO A 39 -27.27 -8.58 -0.78
N THR A 40 -28.40 -8.61 -0.06
CA THR A 40 -29.74 -8.37 -0.59
C THR A 40 -30.19 -6.92 -0.54
N GLY A 41 -29.43 -6.04 0.14
CA GLY A 41 -29.72 -4.61 0.24
C GLY A 41 -29.27 -3.79 -0.96
N TYR A 42 -28.60 -4.42 -1.92
CA TYR A 42 -28.13 -3.79 -3.14
C TYR A 42 -28.84 -4.46 -4.32
N GLU A 43 -29.43 -3.65 -5.20
CA GLU A 43 -30.16 -4.15 -6.37
C GLU A 43 -29.26 -5.00 -7.29
N GLY A 44 -29.90 -5.88 -8.06
CA GLY A 44 -29.27 -6.63 -9.14
C GLY A 44 -28.45 -7.84 -8.65
N LYS A 45 -27.24 -7.97 -9.17
CA LYS A 45 -26.45 -9.21 -9.13
C LYS A 45 -25.87 -9.59 -7.75
N PHE A 46 -25.94 -8.70 -6.76
CA PHE A 46 -25.36 -8.95 -5.43
C PHE A 46 -26.20 -9.91 -4.58
N ALA A 47 -27.51 -10.03 -4.84
CA ALA A 47 -28.37 -10.99 -4.15
C ALA A 47 -27.93 -12.45 -4.35
N GLY A 48 -27.25 -12.77 -5.46
CA GLY A 48 -26.66 -14.09 -5.73
C GLY A 48 -25.58 -14.51 -4.72
N ILE A 49 -25.10 -13.58 -3.90
CA ILE A 49 -24.12 -13.83 -2.83
C ILE A 49 -24.79 -14.30 -1.53
N ALA A 50 -26.10 -14.11 -1.35
CA ALA A 50 -26.76 -14.26 -0.04
C ALA A 50 -26.52 -15.64 0.62
N SER A 51 -26.59 -16.73 -0.14
CA SER A 51 -26.31 -18.08 0.37
C SER A 51 -24.84 -18.33 0.71
N PHE A 52 -23.94 -17.49 0.22
CA PHE A 52 -22.49 -17.53 0.43
C PHE A 52 -21.96 -16.31 1.19
N GLN A 53 -22.82 -15.61 1.93
CA GLN A 53 -22.44 -14.38 2.64
C GLN A 53 -21.21 -14.56 3.54
N TRP A 54 -21.13 -15.71 4.22
CA TRP A 54 -19.98 -16.08 5.06
C TRP A 54 -18.64 -16.05 4.31
N LEU A 55 -18.64 -16.43 3.03
CA LEU A 55 -17.45 -16.46 2.19
C LEU A 55 -17.01 -15.04 1.83
N TRP A 56 -17.95 -14.12 1.61
CA TRP A 56 -17.64 -12.70 1.38
C TRP A 56 -17.10 -12.02 2.63
N ILE A 57 -17.66 -12.32 3.80
CA ILE A 57 -17.10 -11.85 5.09
C ILE A 57 -15.66 -12.37 5.23
N LEU A 58 -15.41 -13.64 4.90
CA LEU A 58 -14.06 -14.20 4.91
C LEU A 58 -13.12 -13.47 3.94
N PHE A 59 -13.57 -13.15 2.71
CA PHE A 59 -12.78 -12.37 1.75
C PHE A 59 -12.46 -10.97 2.26
N VAL A 60 -13.38 -10.29 2.94
CA VAL A 60 -13.14 -8.98 3.58
C VAL A 60 -12.02 -9.11 4.62
N LEU A 61 -12.18 -10.05 5.56
CA LEU A 61 -11.24 -10.22 6.67
C LEU A 61 -9.83 -10.59 6.17
N ILE A 62 -9.76 -11.59 5.27
CA ILE A 62 -8.49 -12.03 4.69
C ILE A 62 -7.89 -10.94 3.80
N GLY A 63 -8.70 -10.20 3.03
CA GLY A 63 -8.25 -9.10 2.20
C GLY A 63 -7.59 -7.98 3.01
N ILE A 64 -8.21 -7.60 4.13
CA ILE A 64 -7.63 -6.63 5.08
C ILE A 64 -6.32 -7.18 5.67
N ALA A 65 -6.31 -8.43 6.12
CA ALA A 65 -5.10 -9.07 6.67
C ALA A 65 -3.96 -9.11 5.64
N ALA A 66 -4.25 -9.45 4.39
CA ALA A 66 -3.29 -9.44 3.28
C ALA A 66 -2.75 -8.03 3.00
N GLY A 67 -3.63 -7.01 3.03
CA GLY A 67 -3.22 -5.61 2.92
C GLY A 67 -2.26 -5.19 4.04
N ILE A 68 -2.55 -5.56 5.30
CA ILE A 68 -1.67 -5.30 6.45
C ILE A 68 -0.32 -6.01 6.29
N LEU A 69 -0.31 -7.27 5.83
CA LEU A 69 0.93 -7.99 5.52
C LEU A 69 1.73 -7.29 4.41
N GLY A 70 1.06 -6.74 3.40
CA GLY A 70 1.67 -5.91 2.37
C GLY A 70 2.32 -4.64 2.94
N VAL A 71 1.62 -3.92 3.82
CA VAL A 71 2.18 -2.74 4.52
C VAL A 71 3.40 -3.11 5.34
N ARG A 72 3.36 -4.23 6.06
CA ARG A 72 4.53 -4.74 6.80
C ARG A 72 5.71 -5.01 5.85
N ALA A 73 5.46 -5.63 4.69
CA ALA A 73 6.50 -5.87 3.69
C ALA A 73 7.11 -4.57 3.15
N VAL A 74 6.30 -3.52 2.91
CA VAL A 74 6.77 -2.18 2.54
C VAL A 74 7.70 -1.61 3.62
N VAL A 75 7.30 -1.68 4.90
CA VAL A 75 8.13 -1.20 6.01
C VAL A 75 9.46 -1.94 6.04
N MET A 76 9.47 -3.26 5.80
CA MET A 76 10.69 -4.06 5.72
C MET A 76 11.57 -3.64 4.53
N LEU A 77 11.00 -3.35 3.35
CA LEU A 77 11.74 -2.85 2.18
C LEU A 77 12.40 -1.48 2.45
N VAL A 78 11.64 -0.55 3.04
CA VAL A 78 12.14 0.78 3.44
C VAL A 78 13.28 0.64 4.44
N LYS A 79 13.11 -0.21 5.46
CA LYS A 79 14.09 -0.46 6.52
C LYS A 79 15.26 -1.37 6.11
N ARG A 80 15.29 -1.91 4.88
CA ARG A 80 16.32 -2.86 4.42
C ARG A 80 16.46 -4.09 5.31
N SER A 81 15.35 -4.56 5.86
CA SER A 81 15.33 -5.71 6.76
C SER A 81 15.80 -6.98 6.06
N LYS A 82 16.51 -7.84 6.79
CA LYS A 82 16.76 -9.23 6.37
C LYS A 82 15.40 -9.89 6.08
N HIS A 83 15.25 -10.52 4.91
CA HIS A 83 14.00 -11.11 4.41
C HIS A 83 12.94 -10.14 3.91
N ALA A 84 13.23 -8.85 3.74
CA ALA A 84 12.29 -7.90 3.16
C ALA A 84 11.75 -8.36 1.79
N TYR A 85 12.64 -8.89 0.94
CA TYR A 85 12.22 -9.36 -0.37
C TYR A 85 11.33 -10.60 -0.29
N ARG A 86 11.65 -11.54 0.62
CA ARG A 86 10.81 -12.72 0.87
C ARG A 86 9.42 -12.34 1.38
N ALA A 87 9.33 -11.36 2.28
CA ALA A 87 8.06 -10.87 2.80
C ALA A 87 7.17 -10.29 1.69
N VAL A 88 7.77 -9.56 0.73
CA VAL A 88 7.04 -9.04 -0.44
C VAL A 88 6.51 -10.17 -1.32
N ILE A 89 7.37 -11.12 -1.70
CA ILE A 89 6.96 -12.24 -2.54
C ILE A 89 5.84 -13.04 -1.87
N PHE A 90 5.96 -13.29 -0.56
CA PHE A 90 4.92 -13.98 0.20
C PHE A 90 3.60 -13.21 0.21
N ALA A 91 3.62 -11.90 0.52
CA ALA A 91 2.42 -11.07 0.55
C ALA A 91 1.73 -11.01 -0.83
N LEU A 92 2.51 -10.87 -1.91
CA LEU A 92 1.99 -10.79 -3.27
C LEU A 92 1.43 -12.13 -3.76
N LEU A 93 2.10 -13.25 -3.46
CA LEU A 93 1.59 -14.58 -3.81
C LEU A 93 0.29 -14.88 -3.07
N LEU A 94 0.27 -14.66 -1.75
CA LEU A 94 -0.92 -14.86 -0.93
C LEU A 94 -2.07 -13.99 -1.44
N GLY A 95 -1.83 -12.69 -1.62
CA GLY A 95 -2.81 -11.75 -2.16
C GLY A 95 -3.31 -12.15 -3.55
N THR A 96 -2.42 -12.58 -4.45
CA THR A 96 -2.80 -13.03 -5.80
C THR A 96 -3.72 -14.25 -5.74
N ILE A 97 -3.39 -15.26 -4.94
CA ILE A 97 -4.19 -16.48 -4.80
C ILE A 97 -5.57 -16.15 -4.25
N ILE A 98 -5.65 -15.40 -3.15
CA ILE A 98 -6.93 -15.02 -2.52
C ILE A 98 -7.80 -14.24 -3.50
N ASN A 99 -7.24 -13.23 -4.19
CA ASN A 99 -8.00 -12.41 -5.13
C ASN A 99 -8.42 -13.19 -6.38
N ALA A 100 -7.64 -14.19 -6.82
CA ALA A 100 -8.03 -15.08 -7.91
C ALA A 100 -9.23 -15.95 -7.52
N VAL A 101 -9.22 -16.54 -6.32
CA VAL A 101 -10.37 -17.30 -5.79
C VAL A 101 -11.60 -16.40 -5.65
N HIS A 102 -11.44 -15.21 -5.08
CA HIS A 102 -12.54 -14.26 -4.92
C HIS A 102 -13.10 -13.82 -6.29
N MET A 103 -12.25 -13.51 -7.27
CA MET A 103 -12.66 -13.16 -8.63
C MET A 103 -13.45 -14.30 -9.28
N PHE A 104 -12.96 -15.54 -9.17
CA PHE A 104 -13.64 -16.72 -9.70
C PHE A 104 -15.02 -16.92 -9.06
N ALA A 105 -15.09 -16.92 -7.73
CA ALA A 105 -16.36 -17.05 -7.00
C ALA A 105 -17.35 -15.93 -7.35
N SER A 106 -16.88 -14.70 -7.46
CA SER A 106 -17.70 -13.56 -7.90
C SER A 106 -18.29 -13.79 -9.29
N ARG A 107 -17.46 -14.16 -10.27
CA ARG A 107 -17.93 -14.37 -11.65
C ARG A 107 -18.93 -15.53 -11.72
N ALA A 108 -18.70 -16.61 -10.96
CA ALA A 108 -19.60 -17.75 -10.92
C ALA A 108 -20.97 -17.42 -10.31
N LEU A 109 -21.02 -16.59 -9.26
CA LEU A 109 -22.26 -16.33 -8.51
C LEU A 109 -23.04 -15.09 -8.99
N ARG A 110 -22.35 -14.08 -9.53
CA ARG A 110 -22.98 -12.80 -9.92
C ARG A 110 -22.61 -12.30 -11.31
N GLY A 111 -21.90 -13.10 -12.12
CA GLY A 111 -21.51 -12.75 -13.50
C GLY A 111 -20.47 -11.64 -13.64
N GLY A 112 -19.93 -11.09 -12.54
CA GLY A 112 -18.88 -10.08 -12.58
C GLY A 112 -18.07 -10.07 -11.29
N SER A 113 -16.90 -9.44 -11.30
CA SER A 113 -15.94 -9.50 -10.18
C SER A 113 -15.44 -8.14 -9.70
N MET A 114 -15.80 -7.05 -10.38
CA MET A 114 -15.42 -5.70 -9.93
C MET A 114 -15.86 -5.43 -8.49
N PRO A 115 -14.99 -4.81 -7.66
CA PRO A 115 -13.66 -4.25 -8.00
C PRO A 115 -12.47 -5.23 -7.88
N VAL A 116 -12.71 -6.50 -7.56
CA VAL A 116 -11.66 -7.48 -7.22
C VAL A 116 -10.66 -7.68 -8.35
N ASP A 117 -11.07 -7.59 -9.62
CA ASP A 117 -10.15 -7.76 -10.74
C ASP A 117 -9.05 -6.68 -10.72
N GLY A 118 -9.38 -5.45 -10.36
CA GLY A 118 -8.38 -4.38 -10.23
C GLY A 118 -7.32 -4.74 -9.18
N VAL A 119 -7.76 -5.25 -8.04
CA VAL A 119 -6.86 -5.69 -6.95
C VAL A 119 -5.99 -6.86 -7.40
N LEU A 120 -6.58 -7.85 -8.08
CA LEU A 120 -5.85 -9.01 -8.60
C LEU A 120 -4.80 -8.57 -9.62
N TYR A 121 -5.18 -7.77 -10.62
CA TYR A 121 -4.27 -7.33 -11.67
C TYR A 121 -3.11 -6.49 -11.12
N THR A 122 -3.39 -5.64 -10.13
CA THR A 122 -2.34 -4.88 -9.45
C THR A 122 -1.38 -5.80 -8.68
N ASN A 123 -1.90 -6.80 -7.96
CA ASN A 123 -1.08 -7.80 -7.28
C ASN A 123 -0.19 -8.60 -8.25
N VAL A 124 -0.76 -9.07 -9.36
CA VAL A 124 -0.03 -9.81 -10.40
C VAL A 124 1.05 -8.94 -11.04
N LEU A 125 0.71 -7.70 -11.43
CA LEU A 125 1.69 -6.76 -12.00
C LEU A 125 2.87 -6.55 -11.04
N THR A 126 2.57 -6.25 -9.78
CA THR A 126 3.61 -6.02 -8.77
C THR A 126 4.43 -7.27 -8.52
N LEU A 127 3.81 -8.45 -8.47
CA LEU A 127 4.51 -9.73 -8.35
C LEU A 127 5.49 -9.92 -9.51
N LEU A 128 5.05 -9.72 -10.76
CA LEU A 128 5.89 -9.84 -11.94
C LEU A 128 7.08 -8.87 -11.88
N VAL A 129 6.85 -7.60 -11.51
CA VAL A 129 7.91 -6.61 -11.34
C VAL A 129 8.94 -7.05 -10.28
N PHE A 130 8.48 -7.55 -9.13
CA PHE A 130 9.38 -8.04 -8.09
C PHE A 130 10.14 -9.30 -8.53
N LEU A 131 9.52 -10.20 -9.29
CA LEU A 131 10.22 -11.36 -9.87
C LEU A 131 11.32 -10.91 -10.85
N LEU A 132 11.04 -9.92 -11.72
CA LEU A 132 12.05 -9.34 -12.61
C LEU A 132 13.21 -8.72 -11.84
N PHE A 133 12.95 -8.08 -10.70
CA PHE A 133 14.01 -7.56 -9.80
C PHE A 133 14.96 -8.63 -9.27
N ARG A 134 14.59 -9.91 -9.30
CA ARG A 134 15.46 -11.01 -8.85
C ARG A 134 16.48 -11.46 -9.89
N ILE A 135 16.35 -11.03 -11.15
CA ILE A 135 17.32 -11.35 -12.20
C ILE A 135 18.72 -10.91 -11.75
N PRO A 136 19.76 -11.78 -11.83
CA PRO A 136 21.07 -11.53 -11.22
C PRO A 136 21.66 -10.15 -11.51
N GLY A 137 21.59 -9.68 -12.77
CA GLY A 137 22.12 -8.37 -13.18
C GLY A 137 21.40 -7.17 -12.55
N ILE A 138 20.09 -7.28 -12.30
CA ILE A 138 19.29 -6.24 -11.65
C ILE A 138 19.50 -6.32 -10.13
N TRP A 139 19.38 -7.54 -9.57
CA TRP A 139 19.47 -7.79 -8.14
C TRP A 139 20.78 -7.27 -7.53
N GLN A 140 21.91 -7.46 -8.21
CA GLN A 140 23.22 -6.97 -7.75
C GLN A 140 23.24 -5.45 -7.52
N GLY A 141 22.42 -4.69 -8.26
CA GLY A 141 22.27 -3.24 -8.12
C GLY A 141 21.26 -2.81 -7.06
N ILE A 142 20.08 -3.43 -7.05
CA ILE A 142 18.94 -2.94 -6.23
C ILE A 142 18.81 -3.60 -4.85
N ASN A 143 19.53 -4.70 -4.60
CA ASN A 143 19.39 -5.60 -3.45
C ASN A 143 18.77 -4.93 -2.21
N PHE A 144 17.52 -5.28 -1.92
CA PHE A 144 16.71 -4.68 -0.87
C PHE A 144 17.22 -4.99 0.55
N GLU A 145 18.14 -5.96 0.70
CA GLU A 145 18.59 -6.52 1.97
C GLU A 145 20.04 -6.13 2.34
N ARG A 146 20.70 -5.25 1.57
CA ARG A 146 22.06 -4.78 1.88
C ARG A 146 22.06 -3.66 2.93
N THR A 147 22.87 -3.86 3.98
CA THR A 147 22.99 -3.03 5.21
C THR A 147 23.87 -1.78 5.11
N THR A 148 24.19 -1.27 3.92
CA THR A 148 24.86 0.04 3.81
C THR A 148 23.82 1.14 4.06
N ASP A 149 23.83 1.67 5.26
CA ASP A 149 22.75 2.48 5.82
C ASP A 149 22.82 3.93 5.31
N ASN A 150 22.06 4.22 4.25
CA ASN A 150 21.77 5.60 3.88
C ASN A 150 20.37 5.95 4.38
N GLN A 151 20.31 6.34 5.67
CA GLN A 151 19.08 6.68 6.38
C GLN A 151 18.28 7.76 5.66
N GLN A 152 18.97 8.71 5.02
CA GLN A 152 18.37 9.77 4.21
C GLN A 152 17.58 9.22 3.02
N VAL A 153 18.19 8.32 2.24
CA VAL A 153 17.54 7.69 1.08
C VAL A 153 16.33 6.87 1.51
N ASN A 154 16.43 6.14 2.63
CA ASN A 154 15.32 5.35 3.15
C ASN A 154 14.16 6.25 3.60
N ARG A 155 14.44 7.38 4.29
CA ARG A 155 13.43 8.39 4.67
C ARG A 155 12.75 9.02 3.45
N ASN A 156 13.52 9.45 2.45
CA ASN A 156 12.97 10.01 1.21
C ASN A 156 12.06 8.99 0.50
N THR A 157 12.48 7.73 0.45
CA THR A 157 11.68 6.68 -0.19
C THR A 157 10.38 6.44 0.58
N ALA A 158 10.43 6.45 1.92
CA ALA A 158 9.23 6.34 2.76
C ALA A 158 8.28 7.52 2.53
N ALA A 159 8.81 8.74 2.47
CA ALA A 159 8.01 9.93 2.22
C ALA A 159 7.31 9.90 0.85
N ILE A 160 8.03 9.51 -0.21
CA ILE A 160 7.45 9.36 -1.55
C ILE A 160 6.34 8.30 -1.54
N ALA A 161 6.56 7.17 -0.86
CA ALA A 161 5.55 6.14 -0.71
C ALA A 161 4.29 6.64 0.03
N LEU A 162 4.47 7.39 1.13
CA LEU A 162 3.37 7.99 1.89
C LEU A 162 2.57 8.98 1.02
N ILE A 163 3.25 9.85 0.28
CA ILE A 163 2.58 10.80 -0.63
C ILE A 163 1.83 10.06 -1.74
N ALA A 164 2.46 9.07 -2.38
CA ALA A 164 1.83 8.30 -3.46
C ALA A 164 0.59 7.54 -2.97
N VAL A 165 0.67 6.88 -1.80
CA VAL A 165 -0.48 6.22 -1.19
C VAL A 165 -1.53 7.24 -0.77
N GLY A 166 -1.14 8.39 -0.21
CA GLY A 166 -2.08 9.44 0.16
C GLY A 166 -2.85 9.99 -1.05
N LEU A 167 -2.19 10.21 -2.18
CA LEU A 167 -2.84 10.60 -3.44
C LEU A 167 -3.80 9.51 -3.94
N LEU A 168 -3.41 8.23 -3.90
CA LEU A 168 -4.31 7.13 -4.22
C LEU A 168 -5.54 7.16 -3.31
N THR A 169 -5.36 7.27 -2.00
CA THR A 169 -6.44 7.29 -1.01
C THR A 169 -7.42 8.44 -1.27
N LEU A 170 -6.94 9.64 -1.62
CA LEU A 170 -7.81 10.77 -1.96
C LEU A 170 -8.60 10.57 -3.26
N THR A 171 -8.04 9.83 -4.22
CA THR A 171 -8.59 9.74 -5.59
C THR A 171 -9.39 8.47 -5.84
N ILE A 172 -9.20 7.43 -5.04
CA ILE A 172 -9.74 6.09 -5.31
C ILE A 172 -11.27 6.06 -5.40
N GLN A 173 -11.99 6.87 -4.59
CA GLN A 173 -13.45 6.93 -4.63
C GLN A 173 -14.00 7.39 -5.99
N PHE A 174 -13.27 8.27 -6.67
CA PHE A 174 -13.62 8.74 -8.01
C PHE A 174 -13.27 7.70 -9.07
N MET A 175 -12.12 7.04 -8.93
CA MET A 175 -11.70 5.97 -9.84
C MET A 175 -12.66 4.77 -9.78
N MET A 176 -13.20 4.47 -8.59
CA MET A 176 -14.09 3.34 -8.36
C MET A 176 -15.57 3.65 -8.62
N ALA A 177 -15.94 4.92 -8.81
CA ALA A 177 -17.32 5.34 -9.06
C ALA A 177 -18.03 4.53 -10.19
N PRO A 178 -17.42 4.24 -11.35
CA PRO A 178 -18.08 3.46 -12.40
C PRO A 178 -18.51 2.05 -11.97
N THR A 179 -17.91 1.50 -10.92
CA THR A 179 -18.20 0.15 -10.39
C THR A 179 -18.99 0.17 -9.08
N HIS A 180 -19.13 1.34 -8.46
CA HIS A 180 -19.80 1.54 -7.17
C HIS A 180 -21.02 2.47 -7.26
N THR A 181 -21.37 2.94 -8.46
CA THR A 181 -22.65 3.62 -8.69
C THR A 181 -23.75 2.59 -8.91
N ILE A 182 -24.68 2.49 -7.96
CA ILE A 182 -25.84 1.60 -8.01
C ILE A 182 -27.08 2.49 -7.94
N SER A 183 -27.97 2.35 -8.93
CA SER A 183 -29.23 3.10 -9.02
C SER A 183 -29.06 4.62 -8.94
N GLY A 184 -27.96 5.13 -9.51
CA GLY A 184 -27.62 6.56 -9.53
C GLY A 184 -26.82 7.07 -8.32
N PHE A 185 -26.63 6.25 -7.28
CA PHE A 185 -25.90 6.63 -6.08
C PHE A 185 -24.48 6.05 -6.07
N ASN A 186 -23.46 6.89 -5.89
CA ASN A 186 -22.07 6.46 -5.77
C ASN A 186 -21.77 5.99 -4.34
N TYR A 187 -21.78 4.67 -4.12
CA TYR A 187 -21.49 4.07 -2.81
C TYR A 187 -20.01 4.19 -2.40
N ALA A 188 -19.09 4.53 -3.31
CA ALA A 188 -17.71 4.81 -2.93
C ALA A 188 -17.59 6.10 -2.10
N ASP A 189 -18.52 7.05 -2.25
CA ASP A 189 -18.51 8.34 -1.55
C ASP A 189 -18.87 8.22 -0.05
N VAL A 190 -19.43 7.09 0.39
CA VAL A 190 -19.59 6.79 1.83
C VAL A 190 -18.26 6.86 2.58
N TRP A 191 -17.15 6.61 1.88
CA TRP A 191 -15.80 6.66 2.44
C TRP A 191 -15.15 8.05 2.37
N HIS A 192 -15.84 9.07 1.85
CA HIS A 192 -15.27 10.38 1.53
C HIS A 192 -14.49 11.01 2.68
N LEU A 193 -15.12 11.12 3.85
CA LEU A 193 -14.50 11.73 5.01
C LEU A 193 -13.29 10.94 5.49
N ALA A 194 -13.42 9.61 5.60
CA ALA A 194 -12.36 8.73 6.07
C ALA A 194 -11.15 8.75 5.12
N LEU A 195 -11.39 8.64 3.80
CA LEU A 195 -10.36 8.69 2.78
C LEU A 195 -9.71 10.07 2.69
N SER A 196 -10.47 11.15 2.87
CA SER A 196 -9.93 12.52 2.90
C SER A 196 -8.99 12.73 4.07
N ILE A 197 -9.39 12.32 5.28
CA ILE A 197 -8.56 12.42 6.49
C ILE A 197 -7.30 11.56 6.34
N LEU A 198 -7.45 10.29 5.95
CA LEU A 198 -6.32 9.37 5.81
C LEU A 198 -5.37 9.81 4.69
N GLY A 199 -5.90 10.15 3.53
CA GLY A 199 -5.13 10.60 2.37
C GLY A 199 -4.37 11.91 2.66
N GLY A 200 -5.06 12.89 3.23
CA GLY A 200 -4.44 14.15 3.67
C GLY A 200 -3.37 13.93 4.73
N GLY A 201 -3.65 13.08 5.72
CA GLY A 201 -2.69 12.72 6.77
C GLY A 201 -1.45 12.02 6.24
N LEU A 202 -1.58 11.13 5.25
CA LEU A 202 -0.45 10.45 4.60
C LEU A 202 0.40 11.44 3.78
N ILE A 203 -0.22 12.33 3.01
CA ILE A 203 0.50 13.36 2.26
C ILE A 203 1.25 14.28 3.22
N LEU A 204 0.57 14.79 4.25
CA LEU A 204 1.16 15.67 5.26
C LEU A 204 2.34 14.98 5.95
N SER A 205 2.19 13.71 6.33
CA SER A 205 3.26 12.91 6.95
C SER A 205 4.46 12.74 6.02
N GLY A 206 4.23 12.52 4.73
CA GLY A 206 5.30 12.43 3.74
C GLY A 206 6.02 13.77 3.53
N VAL A 207 5.29 14.88 3.44
CA VAL A 207 5.86 16.24 3.34
C VAL A 207 6.69 16.57 4.59
N LEU A 208 6.14 16.36 5.79
CA LEU A 208 6.86 16.59 7.05
C LEU A 208 8.12 15.72 7.16
N THR A 209 8.07 14.47 6.67
CA THR A 209 9.25 13.60 6.62
C THR A 209 10.36 14.17 5.74
N ILE A 210 10.02 14.76 4.59
CA ILE A 210 10.99 15.45 3.71
C ILE A 210 11.52 16.71 4.37
N LEU A 211 10.66 17.54 4.96
CA LEU A 211 11.06 18.82 5.57
C LEU A 211 11.94 18.63 6.81
N SER A 212 11.73 17.54 7.57
CA SER A 212 12.55 17.19 8.75
C SER A 212 14.04 16.99 8.43
N LEU A 213 14.39 16.89 7.15
CA LEU A 213 15.76 16.73 6.64
C LEU A 213 16.48 18.06 6.48
N TYR A 214 15.73 19.15 6.33
CA TYR A 214 16.25 20.51 6.13
C TYR A 214 16.27 21.32 7.41
N SER A 215 15.56 20.88 8.45
CA SER A 215 15.75 21.41 9.79
C SER A 215 17.11 20.94 10.29
N PRO A 216 18.11 21.82 10.50
CA PRO A 216 19.25 21.44 11.31
C PRO A 216 18.66 20.99 12.64
N THR A 217 18.89 19.75 13.03
CA THR A 217 18.61 19.32 14.39
C THR A 217 19.32 20.34 15.28
N THR A 218 18.55 21.25 15.88
CA THR A 218 19.00 22.02 17.02
C THR A 218 19.30 20.96 18.06
N ASN A 219 20.58 20.58 18.12
CA ASN A 219 21.05 19.63 19.09
C ASN A 219 20.91 20.34 20.44
N PHE A 220 19.76 20.16 21.09
CA PHE A 220 19.44 20.78 22.37
C PHE A 220 20.53 20.48 23.41
N LYS A 221 21.24 19.34 23.28
CA LYS A 221 22.43 19.03 24.10
C LYS A 221 23.62 19.94 23.80
N ALA A 222 23.87 20.29 22.53
CA ALA A 222 24.93 21.23 22.17
C ALA A 222 24.59 22.66 22.64
N LEU A 223 23.33 23.07 22.52
CA LEU A 223 22.83 24.35 23.05
C LEU A 223 22.96 24.42 24.58
N TRP A 224 22.68 23.32 25.30
CA TRP A 224 22.82 23.27 26.75
C TRP A 224 24.30 23.26 27.20
N ALA A 225 25.18 22.55 26.49
CA ALA A 225 26.62 22.54 26.76
C ALA A 225 27.28 23.92 26.55
N VAL A 226 26.88 24.66 25.51
CA VAL A 226 27.32 26.04 25.29
C VAL A 226 26.81 26.97 26.40
N LYS A 227 25.58 26.75 26.87
CA LYS A 227 25.00 27.54 27.97
C LYS A 227 25.69 27.26 29.31
N SER A 228 26.10 26.02 29.59
CA SER A 228 26.79 25.67 30.83
C SER A 228 28.25 26.13 30.86
N LEU A 229 28.93 26.20 29.71
CA LEU A 229 30.30 26.72 29.62
C LEU A 229 30.34 28.25 29.78
N ARG A 230 29.33 28.96 29.26
CA ARG A 230 29.24 30.43 29.41
C ARG A 230 28.84 30.88 30.82
N ALA A 231 28.30 29.99 31.65
CA ALA A 231 27.96 30.27 33.06
C ALA A 231 29.13 29.97 34.04
N ARG A 232 30.28 29.51 33.53
CA ARG A 232 31.46 29.14 34.33
C ARG A 232 32.69 30.02 34.06
N ASN A 233 32.57 31.02 33.19
CA ASN A 233 33.53 32.11 32.99
C ASN A 233 32.86 33.43 33.37
#